data_AF-A0AAV7TJH9-F1
#
_entry.id   AF-A0AAV7TJH9-F1
#
_cell.length_a   1.000
_cell.length_b   1.000
_cell.length_c   1.000
_cell.angle_alpha   90.00
_cell.angle_beta   90.00
_cell.angle_gamma   90.00
#
_symmetry.space_group_name_H-M   'P 1'
#
loop_
_entity.id
_entity.type
_entity.pdbx_description
1 polymer ?
#
loop_
_entity_poly.entity_id
_entity_poly.type
_entity_poly.pdbx_seq_one_letter_code
_entity_poly.pdbx_strand_id
1 'polypeptide(L)'
;MAHYKAADSKREQFRRYLEKAGVLDTLTKVLVALYEEPEKPNNALDFLKQHLCVAGPETGDVETLRLELAELKQKYEALQEEFKEYKSKHGEPSQEEKRPE
;
A
#
# COMPACT_ATOMS: atom_id res chain seq x y z
N MET A 1 42.47 -0.57 14.89
CA MET A 1 41.26 -1.42 15.05
C MET A 1 39.93 -0.64 15.18
N ALA A 2 39.92 0.69 15.36
CA ALA A 2 38.67 1.46 15.51
C ALA A 2 37.90 1.75 14.21
N HIS A 3 38.60 1.85 13.07
CA HIS A 3 37.97 2.17 11.78
C HIS A 3 37.11 1.03 11.18
N TYR A 4 37.41 -0.22 11.54
CA TYR A 4 36.67 -1.39 11.02
C TYR A 4 35.25 -1.45 11.61
N LYS A 5 35.09 -1.20 12.92
CA LYS A 5 33.79 -1.18 13.60
C LYS A 5 32.85 -0.05 13.14
N ALA A 6 33.41 1.11 12.79
CA ALA A 6 32.61 2.25 12.31
C ALA A 6 32.11 2.05 10.86
N ALA A 7 32.90 1.40 10.01
CA ALA A 7 32.49 1.03 8.65
C ALA A 7 31.40 -0.05 8.67
N ASP A 8 31.53 -1.06 9.54
CA ASP A 8 30.48 -2.08 9.75
C ASP A 8 29.19 -1.46 10.28
N SER A 9 29.27 -0.46 11.17
CA SER A 9 28.10 0.25 11.69
C SER A 9 27.32 0.99 10.59
N LYS A 10 28.01 1.71 9.69
CA LYS A 10 27.34 2.38 8.54
C LYS A 10 26.74 1.38 7.57
N ARG A 11 27.43 0.27 7.30
CA ARG A 11 26.94 -0.79 6.42
C ARG A 11 25.68 -1.45 6.99
N GLU A 12 25.67 -1.75 8.29
CA GLU A 12 24.52 -2.34 8.96
C GLU A 12 23.34 -1.38 8.99
N GLN A 13 23.56 -0.09 9.27
CA GLN A 13 22.51 0.93 9.20
C GLN A 13 21.87 1.00 7.81
N PHE A 14 22.69 0.96 6.76
CA PHE A 14 22.18 0.93 5.38
C PHE A 14 21.41 -0.36 5.08
N ARG A 15 21.91 -1.51 5.54
CA ARG A 15 21.20 -2.79 5.42
C ARG A 15 19.83 -2.73 6.08
N ARG A 16 19.76 -2.22 7.32
CA ARG A 16 18.51 -2.05 8.07
C ARG A 16 17.55 -1.08 7.41
N TYR A 17 18.06 0.00 6.81
CA TYR A 17 17.25 0.91 6.02
C TYR A 17 16.59 0.20 4.83
N LEU A 18 17.37 -0.56 4.05
CA LEU A 18 16.83 -1.31 2.91
C LEU A 18 15.85 -2.41 3.32
N GLU A 19 16.11 -3.07 4.45
CA GLU A 19 15.25 -4.09 5.03
C GLU A 19 13.92 -3.47 5.50
N LYS A 20 13.96 -2.34 6.22
CA LYS A 20 12.78 -1.59 6.68
C LYS A 20 11.97 -1.00 5.53
N ALA A 21 12.64 -0.54 4.46
CA ALA A 21 11.99 0.01 3.28
C ALA A 21 11.43 -1.07 2.33
N GLY A 22 11.59 -2.36 2.64
CA GLY A 22 11.09 -3.47 1.81
C GLY A 22 11.91 -3.75 0.55
N VAL A 23 12.99 -3.01 0.29
CA VAL A 23 13.81 -3.16 -0.93
C VAL A 23 14.39 -4.57 -1.04
N LEU A 24 14.86 -5.14 0.08
CA LEU A 24 15.41 -6.50 0.08
C LEU A 24 14.35 -7.57 -0.21
N ASP A 25 13.13 -7.37 0.28
CA ASP A 25 12.00 -8.29 0.04
C ASP A 25 11.58 -8.25 -1.44
N THR A 26 11.42 -7.05 -2.02
CA THR A 26 11.10 -6.89 -3.44
C THR A 26 12.18 -7.49 -4.34
N LEU A 27 13.47 -7.22 -4.06
CA LEU A 27 14.58 -7.82 -4.82
C LEU A 27 14.55 -9.35 -4.73
N THR A 28 14.27 -9.91 -3.55
CA THR A 28 14.16 -11.36 -3.35
C THR A 28 13.02 -11.94 -4.18
N LYS A 29 11.84 -11.31 -4.17
CA LYS A 29 10.69 -11.75 -4.97
C LYS A 29 10.97 -11.76 -6.47
N VAL A 30 11.60 -10.70 -7.00
CA VAL A 30 11.96 -10.63 -8.43
C VAL A 30 12.99 -11.71 -8.80
N LEU A 31 13.96 -11.99 -7.92
CA LEU A 31 14.94 -13.05 -8.15
C LEU A 31 14.31 -14.44 -8.09
N VAL A 32 13.34 -14.67 -7.21
CA VAL A 32 12.55 -15.91 -7.16
C VAL A 32 11.75 -16.08 -8.45
N ALA A 33 11.05 -15.03 -8.91
CA ALA A 33 10.33 -15.07 -10.18
C ALA A 33 11.26 -15.42 -11.36
N LEU A 34 12.44 -14.80 -11.42
CA LEU A 34 13.44 -15.15 -12.44
C LEU A 34 13.92 -16.61 -12.31
N TYR A 35 14.04 -17.14 -11.09
CA TYR A 35 14.45 -18.52 -10.84
C TYR A 35 13.36 -19.53 -11.20
N GLU A 36 12.09 -19.21 -10.97
CA GLU A 36 10.95 -20.07 -11.29
C GLU A 36 10.63 -20.07 -12.79
N GLU A 37 11.13 -19.08 -13.54
CA GLU A 37 10.78 -18.93 -14.94
C GLU A 37 11.21 -20.13 -15.79
N PRO A 38 10.26 -20.82 -16.47
CA PRO A 38 10.51 -22.08 -17.16
C PRO A 38 11.41 -21.90 -18.39
N GLU A 39 11.25 -20.76 -19.08
CA GLU A 39 12.15 -20.32 -20.14
C GLU A 39 12.99 -19.15 -19.62
N LYS A 40 14.28 -19.39 -19.36
CA LYS A 40 15.16 -18.33 -18.87
C LYS A 40 15.27 -17.23 -19.92
N PRO A 41 15.02 -15.97 -19.55
CA PRO A 41 15.14 -14.87 -20.50
C PRO A 41 16.60 -14.76 -20.97
N ASN A 42 16.78 -14.55 -22.27
CA ASN A 42 18.11 -14.35 -22.86
C ASN A 42 18.86 -13.17 -22.22
N ASN A 43 18.13 -12.19 -21.68
CA ASN A 43 18.68 -11.08 -20.92
C ASN A 43 18.02 -10.95 -19.53
N ALA A 44 18.64 -11.56 -18.52
CA ALA A 44 18.18 -11.49 -17.13
C ALA A 44 18.13 -10.05 -16.59
N LEU A 45 19.02 -9.15 -17.03
CA LEU A 45 19.01 -7.76 -16.55
C LEU A 45 17.77 -7.01 -17.03
N ASP A 46 17.28 -7.28 -18.25
CA ASP A 46 16.07 -6.64 -18.75
C ASP A 46 14.82 -7.18 -18.03
N PHE A 47 14.80 -8.47 -17.71
CA PHE A 47 13.75 -9.05 -16.86
C PHE A 47 13.69 -8.35 -15.50
N LEU A 48 14.83 -8.17 -14.84
CA LEU A 48 14.90 -7.45 -13.56
C LEU A 48 14.38 -6.00 -13.70
N LYS A 49 14.79 -5.25 -14.72
CA LYS A 49 14.32 -3.86 -14.92
C LYS A 49 12.80 -3.80 -15.04
N GLN A 50 12.20 -4.68 -15.85
CA GLN A 50 10.76 -4.73 -16.04
C GLN A 50 10.03 -5.08 -14.74
N HIS A 51 10.49 -6.14 -14.06
CA HIS A 51 9.83 -6.63 -12.85
C HIS A 51 10.05 -5.72 -11.64
N LEU A 52 11.15 -4.97 -11.56
CA LEU A 52 11.36 -3.98 -10.50
C LEU A 52 10.52 -2.71 -10.71
N CYS A 53 10.22 -2.34 -11.96
CA CYS A 53 9.30 -1.23 -12.26
C CYS A 53 7.83 -1.59 -11.99
N VAL A 54 7.46 -2.87 -12.11
CA VAL A 54 6.10 -3.36 -11.87
C VAL A 54 5.89 -3.78 -10.41
N ALA A 55 6.93 -4.28 -9.73
CA ALA A 55 6.90 -4.66 -8.31
C ALA A 55 7.07 -3.47 -7.35
N GLY A 56 6.54 -2.31 -7.71
CA GLY A 56 6.33 -1.23 -6.75
C GLY A 56 5.35 -1.68 -5.64
N PRO A 57 5.32 -0.98 -4.48
CA PRO A 57 4.46 -1.31 -3.34
C PRO A 57 2.94 -1.32 -3.64
N GLU A 58 2.54 -0.98 -4.88
CA GLU A 58 1.16 -0.96 -5.30
C GLU A 58 0.41 -2.27 -5.03
N THR A 59 0.97 -3.46 -5.15
CA THR A 59 0.12 -4.66 -5.01
C THR A 59 -0.37 -4.90 -3.58
N GLY A 60 0.41 -4.52 -2.57
CA GLY A 60 -0.01 -4.63 -1.16
C GLY A 60 -0.88 -3.46 -0.74
N ASP A 61 -0.44 -2.24 -1.04
CA ASP A 61 -1.16 -1.03 -0.65
C ASP A 61 -2.48 -0.88 -1.43
N VAL A 62 -2.54 -1.27 -2.71
CA VAL A 62 -3.78 -1.19 -3.51
C VAL A 62 -4.83 -2.18 -3.00
N GLU A 63 -4.46 -3.41 -2.65
CA GLU A 63 -5.42 -4.37 -2.09
C GLU A 63 -5.90 -3.92 -0.69
N THR A 64 -5.01 -3.37 0.13
CA THR A 64 -5.38 -2.82 1.43
C THR A 64 -6.30 -1.60 1.27
N LEU A 65 -5.96 -0.67 0.39
CA LEU A 65 -6.77 0.52 0.06
C LEU A 65 -8.13 0.13 -0.55
N ARG A 66 -8.20 -0.94 -1.36
CA ARG A 66 -9.46 -1.48 -1.89
C ARG A 66 -10.35 -2.01 -0.78
N LEU A 67 -9.77 -2.73 0.19
CA LEU A 67 -10.50 -3.24 1.35
C LEU A 67 -11.04 -2.08 2.22
N GLU A 68 -10.19 -1.09 2.52
CA GLU A 68 -10.58 0.10 3.27
C GLU A 68 -11.68 0.90 2.56
N LEU A 69 -11.59 1.06 1.24
CA LEU A 69 -12.65 1.70 0.44
C LEU A 69 -13.97 0.94 0.49
N ALA A 70 -13.93 -0.40 0.46
CA ALA A 70 -15.12 -1.22 0.56
C ALA A 70 -15.76 -1.10 1.95
N GLU A 71 -14.97 -1.19 3.01
CA GLU A 71 -15.46 -1.02 4.39
C GLU A 71 -16.05 0.38 4.62
N LEU A 72 -15.39 1.43 4.12
CA LEU A 72 -15.84 2.81 4.29
C LEU A 72 -17.16 3.07 3.53
N LYS A 73 -17.30 2.52 2.32
CA LYS A 73 -18.57 2.58 1.58
C LYS A 73 -19.69 1.87 2.31
N GLN A 74 -19.44 0.68 2.86
CA GLN A 74 -20.45 -0.05 3.63
C GLN A 74 -20.90 0.74 4.87
N LYS A 75 -19.95 1.36 5.60
CA LYS A 75 -20.27 2.22 6.74
C LYS A 75 -21.06 3.46 6.32
N TYR A 76 -20.71 4.06 5.19
CA TYR A 76 -21.42 5.23 4.66
C TYR A 76 -22.86 4.90 4.27
N GLU A 77 -23.09 3.76 3.61
CA GLU A 77 -24.43 3.30 3.25
C GLU A 77 -25.27 2.99 4.50
N ALA A 78 -24.71 2.26 5.47
CA ALA A 78 -25.38 1.98 6.73
C ALA A 78 -25.76 3.26 7.48
N LEU A 79 -24.85 4.24 7.54
CA LEU A 79 -25.11 5.53 8.19
C LEU A 79 -26.15 6.37 7.42
N GLN A 80 -26.15 6.31 6.08
CA GLN A 80 -27.20 6.94 5.28
C GLN A 80 -28.58 6.32 5.52
N GLU A 81 -28.65 5.00 5.65
CA GLU A 81 -29.90 4.29 5.96
C GLU A 81 -30.40 4.64 7.36
N GLU A 82 -29.52 4.64 8.36
CA GLU A 82 -29.85 5.08 9.72
C GLU A 82 -30.32 6.54 9.75
N PHE A 83 -29.65 7.43 9.02
CA PHE A 83 -30.06 8.83 8.90
C PHE A 83 -31.43 8.97 8.24
N LYS A 84 -31.70 8.20 7.19
CA LYS A 84 -32.99 8.18 6.50
C LYS A 84 -34.09 7.63 7.39
N GLU A 85 -33.84 6.55 8.14
CA GLU A 85 -34.78 6.01 9.12
C GLU A 85 -35.02 6.99 10.25
N TYR A 86 -33.97 7.60 10.80
CA TYR A 86 -34.07 8.58 11.86
C TYR A 86 -34.90 9.77 11.41
N LYS A 87 -34.64 10.31 10.21
CA LYS A 87 -35.40 11.40 9.59
C LYS A 87 -36.85 11.01 9.30
N SER A 88 -37.12 9.75 8.94
CA SER A 88 -38.48 9.24 8.73
C SER A 88 -39.25 9.03 10.04
N LYS A 89 -38.57 8.62 11.11
CA LYS A 89 -39.16 8.36 12.44
C LYS A 89 -39.36 9.63 13.25
N HIS A 90 -38.46 10.60 13.10
CA HIS A 90 -38.46 11.84 13.87
C HIS A 90 -38.88 13.07 13.08
N GLY A 91 -39.23 12.90 11.79
CA GLY A 91 -39.79 13.94 10.91
C GLY A 91 -39.45 15.34 11.36
N GLU A 92 -38.20 15.78 11.13
CA GLU A 92 -37.84 17.13 11.58
C GLU A 92 -38.81 18.14 10.94
N PRO A 93 -39.39 19.06 11.73
CA PRO A 93 -39.99 20.24 11.15
C PRO A 93 -38.89 20.98 10.39
N SER A 94 -39.18 21.36 9.14
CA SER A 94 -38.31 22.23 8.34
C SER A 94 -37.67 23.30 9.21
N GLN A 95 -36.35 23.25 9.35
CA GLN A 95 -35.56 24.47 9.40
C GLN A 95 -34.81 24.59 8.09
N GLU A 96 -35.58 24.99 7.09
CA GLU A 96 -35.12 25.96 6.12
C GLU A 96 -34.82 27.26 6.89
N GLU A 97 -33.60 27.40 7.40
CA GLU A 97 -33.09 28.69 7.86
C GLU A 97 -31.74 28.96 7.17
N LYS A 98 -31.88 29.50 5.95
CA LYS A 98 -31.13 30.64 5.40
C LYS A 98 -29.61 30.72 5.69
N ARG A 99 -28.82 30.36 4.66
CA ARG A 99 -27.72 31.11 3.98
C ARG A 99 -27.49 32.55 4.54
N PRO A 100 -26.26 33.09 4.74
CA PRO A 100 -25.18 33.31 3.74
C PRO A 100 -23.75 33.17 4.33
N GLU A 101 -22.59 33.34 3.68
CA GLU A 101 -22.06 33.95 2.45
C GLU A 101 -21.06 32.99 1.79
#